data_AF-A0A9D7HLU6-F1
#
_entry.id   AF-A0A9D7HLU6-F1
#
_cell.length_a   1.000
_cell.length_b   1.000
_cell.length_c   1.000
_cell.angle_alpha   90.00
_cell.angle_beta   90.00
_cell.angle_gamma   90.00
#
_symmetry.space_group_name_H-M   'P 1'
#
loop_
_entity.id
_entity.type
_entity.pdbx_description
1 polymer ?
#
loop_
_entity_poly.entity_id
_entity_poly.type
_entity_poly.pdbx_seq_one_letter_code
_entity_poly.pdbx_strand_id
1 'polypeptide(L)'
;MSELEHYDREIYELDQRIGRLALTCGADLSRQEVVVGLIKGHFESCAHTDALSKSRLAELRALLMLKYKIEASCLDAMGVADCSRLISEQDARLRLRGFPRESQTDIGEP
;
A
#
# COMPACT_ATOMS: atom_id res chain seq x y z
N MET A 1 22.98 13.74 5.72
CA MET A 1 21.68 13.13 5.44
C MET A 1 21.71 12.73 3.99
N SER A 2 21.63 11.43 3.73
CA SER A 2 21.65 10.90 2.36
C SER A 2 20.28 11.16 1.70
N GLU A 3 20.23 11.38 0.38
CA GLU A 3 18.97 11.56 -0.36
C GLU A 3 17.99 10.40 -0.14
N LEU A 4 18.51 9.19 0.11
CA LEU A 4 17.72 8.01 0.44
C LEU A 4 16.97 8.13 1.78
N GLU A 5 17.58 8.70 2.81
CA GLU A 5 16.95 8.90 4.13
C GLU A 5 15.80 9.92 4.06
N HIS A 6 15.85 10.83 3.08
CA HIS A 6 14.81 11.81 2.84
C HIS A 6 13.55 11.15 2.26
N TYR A 7 13.70 10.27 1.28
CA TYR A 7 12.56 9.56 0.66
C TYR A 7 11.87 8.60 1.64
N ASP A 8 12.62 7.88 2.47
CA ASP A 8 12.05 7.01 3.51
C ASP A 8 11.13 7.80 4.45
N ARG A 9 11.57 9.00 4.82
CA ARG A 9 10.78 9.91 5.66
C ARG A 9 9.53 10.42 4.94
N GLU A 10 9.64 10.84 3.69
CA GLU A 10 8.48 11.33 2.92
C GLU A 10 7.42 10.25 2.71
N ILE A 11 7.84 9.00 2.41
CA ILE A 11 6.94 7.86 2.28
C ILE A 11 6.25 7.56 3.61
N TYR A 12 7.00 7.60 4.73
CA TYR A 12 6.42 7.40 6.05
C TYR A 12 5.39 8.50 6.41
N GLU A 13 5.69 9.76 6.11
CA GLU A 13 4.78 10.88 6.35
C GLU A 13 3.52 10.77 5.47
N LEU A 14 3.65 10.29 4.23
CA LEU A 14 2.55 9.99 3.33
C LEU A 14 1.63 8.89 3.91
N ASP A 15 2.20 7.78 4.37
CA ASP A 15 1.47 6.66 4.97
C ASP A 15 0.71 7.09 6.23
N GLN A 16 1.35 7.87 7.09
CA GLN A 16 0.68 8.41 8.27
C GLN A 16 -0.51 9.31 7.90
N ARG A 17 -0.37 10.14 6.86
CA ARG A 17 -1.45 11.03 6.41
C ARG A 17 -2.62 10.24 5.84
N ILE A 18 -2.33 9.22 5.03
CA ILE A 18 -3.33 8.27 4.50
C ILE A 18 -4.08 7.61 5.65
N GLY A 19 -3.36 7.08 6.65
CA GLY A 19 -3.98 6.43 7.81
C GLY A 19 -4.92 7.34 8.59
N ARG A 20 -4.49 8.59 8.88
CA ARG A 20 -5.34 9.57 9.59
C ARG A 20 -6.59 9.94 8.80
N LEU A 21 -6.46 10.15 7.49
CA LEU A 21 -7.59 10.46 6.63
C LEU A 21 -8.56 9.29 6.53
N ALA A 22 -8.05 8.06 6.41
CA ALA A 22 -8.88 6.86 6.36
C ALA A 22 -9.74 6.70 7.62
N LEU A 23 -9.14 6.87 8.81
CA LEU A 23 -9.88 6.87 10.07
C LEU A 23 -10.97 7.96 10.09
N THR A 24 -10.62 9.17 9.65
CA THR A 24 -11.55 10.30 9.61
C THR A 24 -12.71 10.09 8.63
N CYS A 25 -12.45 9.42 7.51
CA CYS A 25 -13.44 9.09 6.49
C CYS A 25 -14.22 7.80 6.80
N GLY A 26 -13.81 7.04 7.83
CA GLY A 26 -14.37 5.73 8.14
C GLY A 26 -14.10 4.70 7.04
N ALA A 27 -12.92 4.74 6.44
CA ALA A 27 -12.45 3.79 5.43
C ALA A 27 -11.54 2.73 6.07
N ASP A 28 -11.86 1.46 5.86
CA ASP A 28 -11.03 0.34 6.28
C ASP A 28 -10.03 -0.02 5.18
N LEU A 29 -8.80 0.48 5.29
CA LEU A 29 -7.73 0.23 4.32
C LEU A 29 -7.10 -1.17 4.42
N SER A 30 -7.47 -1.98 5.43
CA SER A 30 -7.03 -3.38 5.49
C SER A 30 -7.72 -4.24 4.42
N ARG A 31 -8.85 -3.75 3.89
CA ARG A 31 -9.66 -4.41 2.89
C ARG A 31 -9.31 -3.91 1.48
N GLN A 32 -8.75 -4.79 0.66
CA GLN A 32 -8.30 -4.44 -0.69
C GLN A 32 -9.43 -3.85 -1.55
N GLU A 33 -10.65 -4.38 -1.43
CA GLU A 33 -11.82 -3.89 -2.15
C GLU A 33 -12.17 -2.43 -1.83
N VAL A 34 -11.95 -2.00 -0.59
CA VAL A 34 -12.17 -0.61 -0.16
C VAL A 34 -11.11 0.29 -0.80
N VAL A 35 -9.84 -0.11 -0.74
CA VAL A 35 -8.74 0.65 -1.36
C VAL A 35 -8.98 0.84 -2.86
N VAL A 36 -9.33 -0.23 -3.56
CA VAL A 36 -9.62 -0.20 -5.01
C VAL A 36 -10.84 0.67 -5.31
N GLY A 37 -11.91 0.57 -4.50
CA GLY A 37 -13.09 1.42 -4.61
C GLY A 37 -12.76 2.90 -4.49
N LEU A 38 -12.01 3.27 -3.44
CA LEU A 38 -11.59 4.66 -3.20
C LEU A 38 -10.77 5.24 -4.36
N ILE A 39 -9.83 4.45 -4.89
CA ILE A 39 -9.01 4.86 -6.06
C ILE A 39 -9.90 5.10 -7.29
N LYS A 40 -10.93 4.28 -7.50
CA LYS A 40 -11.92 4.45 -8.57
C LYS A 40 -12.92 5.59 -8.32
N GLY A 41 -12.99 6.10 -7.09
CA GLY A 41 -13.91 7.17 -6.69
C GLY A 41 -15.25 6.67 -6.15
N HIS A 42 -15.31 5.39 -5.78
CA HIS A 42 -16.43 4.78 -5.08
C HIS A 42 -16.22 5.00 -3.58
N PHE A 43 -17.08 5.82 -2.98
CA PHE A 43 -16.98 6.21 -1.58
C PHE A 43 -18.11 5.60 -0.72
N GLU A 44 -18.92 4.69 -1.26
CA GLU A 44 -20.06 4.10 -0.56
C GLU A 44 -19.63 3.23 0.64
N SER A 45 -18.40 2.72 0.62
CA SER A 45 -17.83 1.93 1.70
C SER A 45 -17.32 2.77 2.89
N CYS A 46 -17.38 4.11 2.80
CA CYS A 46 -16.95 5.01 3.87
C CYS A 46 -18.09 5.30 4.84
N ALA A 47 -17.84 5.15 6.15
CA ALA A 47 -18.86 5.38 7.18
C ALA A 47 -19.24 6.87 7.36
N HIS A 48 -18.41 7.80 6.88
CA HIS A 48 -18.60 9.24 7.08
C HIS A 48 -18.66 9.99 5.74
N THR A 49 -19.87 10.38 5.33
CA THR A 49 -20.14 11.06 4.04
C THR A 49 -20.79 12.44 4.21
N ASP A 50 -20.38 13.23 5.21
CA ASP A 50 -20.82 14.62 5.37
C ASP A 50 -20.14 15.58 4.35
N ALA A 51 -20.57 16.84 4.24
CA ALA A 51 -19.98 17.76 3.24
C ALA A 51 -18.48 18.03 3.48
N LEU A 52 -18.04 18.02 4.74
CA LEU A 52 -16.62 18.10 5.14
C LEU A 52 -15.83 16.84 4.76
N SER A 53 -16.47 15.67 4.74
CA SER A 53 -15.85 14.42 4.28
C SER A 53 -15.51 14.45 2.79
N LYS A 54 -16.26 15.16 1.92
CA LYS A 54 -16.00 15.12 0.46
C LYS A 54 -14.60 15.59 0.11
N SER A 55 -14.14 16.69 0.72
CA SER A 55 -12.77 17.18 0.51
C SER A 55 -11.73 16.20 1.03
N ARG A 56 -11.98 15.59 2.19
CA ARG A 56 -11.08 14.61 2.83
C ARG A 56 -11.03 13.29 2.06
N LEU A 57 -12.15 12.86 1.48
CA LEU A 57 -12.27 11.68 0.62
C LEU A 57 -11.53 11.89 -0.70
N ALA A 58 -11.67 13.09 -1.30
CA ALA A 58 -10.90 13.45 -2.48
C ALA A 58 -9.40 13.49 -2.20
N GLU A 59 -8.99 14.04 -1.06
CA GLU A 59 -7.60 14.04 -0.61
C GLU A 59 -7.09 12.60 -0.36
N LEU A 60 -7.84 11.78 0.38
CA LEU A 60 -7.50 10.37 0.64
C LEU A 60 -7.32 9.61 -0.67
N ARG A 61 -8.25 9.77 -1.62
CA ARG A 61 -8.13 9.18 -2.96
C ARG A 61 -6.85 9.63 -3.66
N ALA A 62 -6.56 10.93 -3.67
CA ALA A 62 -5.39 11.47 -4.34
C ALA A 62 -4.09 10.90 -3.74
N LEU A 63 -4.00 10.79 -2.41
CA LEU A 63 -2.84 10.23 -1.73
C LEU A 63 -2.68 8.73 -1.96
N LEU A 64 -3.78 7.96 -1.97
CA LEU A 64 -3.75 6.54 -2.34
C LEU A 64 -3.27 6.33 -3.77
N MET A 65 -3.74 7.17 -4.71
CA MET A 65 -3.28 7.14 -6.10
C MET A 65 -1.78 7.51 -6.22
N LEU A 66 -1.33 8.50 -5.44
CA LEU A 66 0.08 8.88 -5.41
C LEU A 66 0.96 7.73 -4.89
N LYS A 67 0.59 7.13 -3.76
CA LYS A 67 1.28 5.98 -3.18
C LYS A 67 1.38 4.84 -4.19
N TYR A 68 0.25 4.47 -4.81
CA TYR A 68 0.22 3.42 -5.84
C TYR A 68 1.19 3.71 -7.01
N LYS A 69 1.25 4.95 -7.49
CA LYS A 69 2.18 5.34 -8.57
C LYS A 69 3.64 5.24 -8.14
N ILE A 70 3.96 5.62 -6.91
CA ILE A 70 5.32 5.52 -6.36
C ILE A 70 5.71 4.03 -6.26
N GLU A 71 4.85 3.19 -5.69
CA GLU A 71 5.09 1.76 -5.56
C GLU A 71 5.26 1.08 -6.93
N ALA A 72 4.37 1.38 -7.89
CA ALA A 72 4.48 0.87 -9.25
C ALA A 72 5.79 1.31 -9.92
N SER A 73 6.16 2.58 -9.80
CA SER A 73 7.41 3.10 -10.37
C SER A 73 8.64 2.48 -9.72
N CYS A 74 8.59 2.18 -8.41
CA CYS A 74 9.66 1.48 -7.70
C CYS A 74 9.82 0.03 -8.19
N LEU A 75 8.71 -0.69 -8.36
CA LEU A 75 8.71 -2.04 -8.93
C LEU A 75 9.26 -2.05 -10.37
N ASP A 76 8.85 -1.09 -11.20
CA ASP A 76 9.34 -0.95 -12.57
C ASP A 76 10.83 -0.63 -12.61
N ALA A 77 11.32 0.23 -11.71
CA ALA A 77 12.72 0.62 -11.63
C ALA A 77 13.64 -0.50 -11.09
N MET A 78 13.17 -1.27 -10.10
CA MET A 78 13.93 -2.42 -9.60
C MET A 78 13.92 -3.58 -10.61
N GLY A 79 12.82 -3.78 -11.33
CA GLY A 79 12.65 -4.89 -12.25
C GLY A 79 12.39 -6.22 -11.54
N VAL A 80 11.75 -7.15 -12.26
CA VAL A 80 11.23 -8.41 -11.71
C VAL A 80 12.33 -9.30 -11.10
N ALA A 81 13.53 -9.29 -11.69
CA ALA A 81 14.65 -10.11 -11.24
C ALA A 81 15.16 -9.69 -9.85
N ASP A 82 15.33 -8.38 -9.62
CA ASP A 82 15.78 -7.88 -8.33
C ASP A 82 14.69 -7.95 -7.25
N CYS A 83 13.42 -7.73 -7.61
CA CYS A 83 12.29 -8.04 -6.72
C CYS A 83 12.34 -9.49 -6.24
N SER A 84 12.52 -10.44 -7.16
CA SER A 84 12.59 -11.88 -6.85
C SER A 84 13.76 -12.21 -5.93
N ARG A 85 14.90 -11.55 -6.13
CA ARG A 85 16.08 -11.68 -5.26
C ARG A 85 15.80 -11.17 -3.85
N LEU A 86 15.25 -9.96 -3.71
CA LEU A 86 14.92 -9.37 -2.40
C LEU A 86 13.88 -10.21 -1.63
N ILE A 87 12.87 -10.71 -2.32
CA ILE A 87 11.88 -11.64 -1.74
C ILE A 87 12.59 -12.89 -1.23
N SER A 88 13.44 -13.51 -2.05
CA SER A 88 14.18 -14.73 -1.67
C SER A 88 15.11 -14.50 -0.48
N GLU A 89 15.79 -13.36 -0.41
CA GLU A 89 16.65 -12.97 0.71
C GLU A 89 15.85 -12.77 1.99
N GLN A 90 14.69 -12.11 1.92
CA GLN A 90 13.82 -11.91 3.07
C GLN A 90 13.24 -13.25 3.56
N ASP A 91 12.83 -14.12 2.63
CA ASP A 91 12.32 -15.46 2.92
C ASP A 91 13.38 -16.31 3.65
N ALA A 92 14.64 -16.24 3.21
CA ALA A 92 15.76 -16.89 3.89
C ALA A 92 15.99 -16.32 5.31
N ARG A 93 15.89 -15.00 5.50
CA ARG A 93 16.00 -14.37 6.82
C ARG A 93 14.87 -14.77 7.77
N LEU A 94 13.65 -14.90 7.27
CA LEU A 94 12.50 -15.35 8.05
C LEU A 94 12.68 -16.81 8.49
N ARG A 95 13.21 -17.67 7.62
CA ARG A 95 13.55 -19.07 7.98
C ARG A 95 14.59 -19.15 9.07
N LEU A 96 15.64 -18.33 9.01
CA LEU A 96 16.65 -18.25 10.08
C LEU A 96 16.05 -17.84 11.43
N ARG A 97 14.92 -17.12 11.42
CA ARG A 97 14.17 -16.72 12.62
C ARG A 97 13.09 -17.75 13.03
N GLY A 98 13.00 -18.88 12.34
CA GLY A 98 12.06 -19.96 12.65
C GLY A 98 10.67 -19.82 12.03
N PHE A 99 10.46 -18.88 11.10
CA PHE A 99 9.20 -18.78 10.37
C PHE A 99 9.18 -19.77 9.19
N PRO A 100 8.15 -20.64 9.09
CA PRO A 100 8.01 -21.57 7.97
C PRO A 100 7.69 -20.82 6.67
N ARG A 101 8.01 -21.46 5.54
CA ARG A 101 7.68 -20.92 4.21
C ARG A 101 6.15 -20.91 4.05
N GLU A 102 5.57 -19.79 3.63
CA GLU A 102 4.19 -19.81 3.14
C GLU A 102 4.16 -20.76 1.94
N SER A 103 3.39 -21.84 2.06
CA SER A 103 3.13 -22.75 0.95
C SER A 103 2.48 -21.93 -0.16
N GLN A 104 3.23 -21.69 -1.24
CA GLN A 104 2.62 -21.36 -2.52
C GLN A 104 1.52 -22.39 -2.76
N THR A 105 0.26 -21.97 -2.67
CA THR A 105 -0.82 -22.70 -3.30
C THR A 105 -0.41 -22.87 -4.75
N ASP A 106 -0.01 -24.09 -5.12
CA ASP A 106 0.01 -24.54 -6.50
C ASP A 106 -1.35 -24.18 -7.07
N ILE A 107 -1.40 -23.09 -7.84
CA ILE A 107 -2.47 -22.91 -8.80
C ILE A 107 -2.15 -23.97 -9.85
N GLY A 108 -2.69 -25.17 -9.62
CA GLY A 108 -2.76 -26.19 -10.65
C GLY A 108 -3.42 -25.56 -11.86
N GLU A 109 -2.63 -25.31 -12.90
CA GLU A 109 -3.18 -25.11 -14.23
C GLU A 109 -3.80 -26.44 -14.71
N PRO A 110 -4.90 -26.37 -15.45
CA PRO A 110 -5.73 -27.52 -15.83
C PRO A 110 -5.06 -28.50 -16.81
#